data_AF-A0A9D9XCS0-F1
#
_entry.id   AF-A0A9D9XCS0-F1
#
_cell.length_a   1.000
_cell.length_b   1.000
_cell.length_c   1.000
_cell.angle_alpha   90.00
_cell.angle_beta   90.00
_cell.angle_gamma   90.00
#
_symmetry.space_group_name_H-M   'P 1'
#
loop_
_entity.id
_entity.type
_entity.pdbx_description
1 polymer ?
#
loop_
_entity_poly.entity_id
_entity_poly.type
_entity_poly.pdbx_seq_one_letter_code
_entity_poly.pdbx_strand_id
1 'polypeptide(L)'
;MNPVERYFTGEKTESYIFILLGVIAFAMALNFFFVLKTSFWKGTAIPFFIVAFLEFVVGYTIVKRSPKDIARVEIYMQKDPQSIKTLEIPRMEQVLTNFIVFRYVEITLIILGVILMYRSMHDSFWRGVGLGLFIQASIVLSLDFFAERRGLIYFVHLQELIDKK
;
A
#
# COMPACT_ATOMS: atom_id res chain seq x y z
N MET A 1 23.02 -8.77 7.00
CA MET A 1 22.25 -7.51 7.05
C MET A 1 21.66 -7.37 8.42
N ASN A 2 21.76 -6.18 9.00
CA ASN A 2 21.10 -5.81 10.25
C ASN A 2 19.56 -5.95 10.05
N PRO A 3 18.78 -6.45 11.04
CA PRO A 3 17.32 -6.49 10.95
C PRO A 3 16.66 -5.17 10.49
N VAL A 4 17.24 -4.03 10.89
CA VAL A 4 16.82 -2.69 10.46
C VAL A 4 17.00 -2.50 8.94
N GLU A 5 18.18 -2.80 8.41
CA GLU A 5 18.44 -2.71 6.97
C GLU A 5 17.55 -3.66 6.17
N ARG A 6 17.29 -4.86 6.71
CA ARG A 6 16.42 -5.86 6.06
C ARG A 6 14.99 -5.35 5.94
N TYR A 7 14.46 -4.69 6.99
CA TYR A 7 13.14 -4.08 6.97
C TYR A 7 13.04 -2.99 5.91
N PHE A 8 13.92 -1.98 5.95
CA PHE A 8 13.85 -0.84 5.02
C PHE A 8 14.18 -1.22 3.57
N THR A 9 15.03 -2.22 3.36
CA THR A 9 15.27 -2.77 2.01
C THR A 9 14.01 -3.47 1.49
N GLY A 10 13.29 -4.19 2.36
CA GLY A 10 12.00 -4.80 2.02
C GLY A 10 10.94 -3.76 1.68
N GLU A 11 10.81 -2.72 2.50
CA GLU A 11 9.88 -1.59 2.30
C GLU A 11 10.16 -0.88 0.95
N LYS A 12 11.43 -0.63 0.65
CA LYS A 12 11.85 -0.05 -0.63
C LYS A 12 11.55 -0.97 -1.82
N THR A 13 11.76 -2.28 -1.67
CA THR A 13 11.47 -3.26 -2.73
C THR A 13 9.99 -3.31 -3.05
N GLU A 14 9.14 -3.35 -2.02
CA GLU A 14 7.69 -3.27 -2.20
C GLU A 14 7.25 -1.96 -2.85
N SER A 15 7.89 -0.85 -2.51
CA SER A 15 7.57 0.44 -3.13
C SER A 15 7.81 0.44 -4.63
N TYR A 16 8.83 -0.29 -5.11
CA TYR A 16 9.02 -0.49 -6.55
C TYR A 16 7.91 -1.35 -7.17
N ILE A 17 7.39 -2.33 -6.42
CA ILE A 17 6.24 -3.14 -6.86
C ILE A 17 5.00 -2.25 -6.98
N PHE A 18 4.71 -1.40 -5.99
CA PHE A 18 3.62 -0.41 -6.07
C PHE A 18 3.76 0.52 -7.27
N ILE A 19 4.96 1.08 -7.52
CA ILE A 19 5.19 1.95 -8.67
C ILE A 19 4.96 1.18 -9.99
N LEU A 20 5.48 -0.05 -10.09
CA LEU A 20 5.34 -0.87 -11.28
C LEU A 20 3.87 -1.20 -11.57
N LEU A 21 3.14 -1.66 -10.56
CA LEU A 21 1.71 -1.96 -10.67
C LEU A 21 0.90 -0.71 -10.99
N GLY A 22 1.23 0.43 -10.37
CA GLY A 22 0.60 1.72 -10.66
C GLY A 22 0.81 2.15 -12.11
N VAL A 23 2.01 1.99 -12.66
CA VAL A 23 2.29 2.28 -14.08
C VAL A 23 1.49 1.36 -15.01
N ILE A 24 1.41 0.07 -14.69
CA ILE A 24 0.63 -0.90 -15.46
C ILE A 24 -0.87 -0.54 -15.40
N ALA A 25 -1.40 -0.29 -14.21
CA ALA A 25 -2.78 0.09 -13.99
C ALA A 25 -3.14 1.40 -14.69
N PHE A 26 -2.24 2.38 -14.68
CA PHE A 26 -2.39 3.64 -15.41
C PHE A 26 -2.44 3.43 -16.93
N ALA A 27 -1.53 2.62 -17.48
CA ALA A 27 -1.53 2.27 -18.91
C ALA A 27 -2.82 1.53 -19.31
N MET A 28 -3.31 0.63 -18.45
CA MET A 28 -4.59 -0.05 -18.64
C MET A 28 -5.75 0.95 -18.60
N ALA A 29 -5.77 1.90 -17.65
CA ALA A 29 -6.80 2.93 -17.58
C ALA A 29 -6.87 3.75 -18.88
N LEU A 30 -5.72 4.16 -19.43
CA LEU A 30 -5.65 4.86 -20.71
C LEU A 30 -6.15 3.99 -21.87
N ASN A 31 -5.78 2.71 -21.91
CA ASN A 31 -6.26 1.78 -22.92
C ASN A 31 -7.80 1.61 -22.86
N PHE A 32 -8.34 1.43 -21.66
CA PHE A 32 -9.78 1.29 -21.42
C PHE A 32 -10.56 2.54 -21.87
N PHE A 33 -10.02 3.72 -21.58
CA PHE A 33 -10.66 4.99 -21.91
C PHE A 33 -10.55 5.35 -23.40
N PHE A 34 -9.36 5.21 -24.00
CA PHE A 34 -9.07 5.70 -25.35
C PHE A 34 -9.15 4.65 -26.46
N VAL A 35 -9.00 3.36 -26.15
CA VAL A 35 -9.01 2.30 -27.17
C VAL A 35 -10.33 1.54 -27.14
N LEU A 36 -10.69 0.98 -25.97
CA LEU A 36 -11.89 0.15 -25.86
C LEU A 36 -13.18 0.99 -25.89
N LYS A 37 -13.17 2.17 -25.27
CA LYS A 37 -14.20 3.24 -25.34
C LYS A 37 -15.64 2.84 -24.96
N THR A 38 -15.95 1.58 -24.66
CA THR A 38 -17.29 1.16 -24.26
C THR A 38 -17.65 1.73 -22.90
N SER A 39 -18.95 1.85 -22.62
CA SER A 39 -19.44 2.35 -21.33
C SER A 39 -18.86 1.57 -20.14
N PHE A 40 -18.75 0.24 -20.30
CA PHE A 40 -18.12 -0.65 -19.34
C PHE A 40 -16.66 -0.31 -19.08
N TRP A 41 -15.83 -0.24 -20.12
CA TRP A 41 -14.39 0.02 -19.97
C TRP A 41 -14.11 1.44 -19.46
N LYS A 42 -14.92 2.42 -19.82
CA LYS A 42 -14.86 3.77 -19.24
C LYS A 42 -15.15 3.75 -17.73
N GLY A 43 -16.11 2.95 -17.29
CA GLY A 43 -16.37 2.73 -15.87
C GLY A 43 -15.18 2.08 -15.15
N THR A 44 -14.60 1.01 -15.73
CA THR A 44 -13.43 0.33 -15.16
C THR A 44 -12.17 1.20 -15.12
N ALA A 45 -12.01 2.12 -16.08
CA ALA A 45 -10.89 3.03 -16.12
C ALA A 45 -10.82 3.96 -14.89
N ILE A 46 -11.96 4.30 -14.28
CA ILE A 46 -12.01 5.25 -13.15
C ILE A 46 -11.29 4.70 -11.91
N PRO A 47 -11.65 3.52 -11.35
CA PRO A 47 -10.90 2.93 -10.25
C PRO A 47 -9.43 2.67 -10.58
N PHE A 48 -9.14 2.20 -11.80
CA PHE A 48 -7.77 1.96 -12.24
C PHE A 48 -6.92 3.24 -12.23
N PHE A 49 -7.46 4.36 -12.71
CA PHE A 49 -6.75 5.64 -12.71
C PHE A 49 -6.51 6.16 -11.29
N ILE A 50 -7.54 6.12 -10.44
CA ILE A 50 -7.47 6.60 -9.06
C ILE A 50 -6.45 5.79 -8.26
N VAL A 51 -6.55 4.46 -8.32
CA VAL A 51 -5.66 3.58 -7.54
C VAL A 51 -4.24 3.62 -8.08
N ALA A 52 -4.04 3.63 -9.40
CA ALA A 52 -2.71 3.80 -9.99
C ALA A 52 -2.01 5.08 -9.52
N PHE A 53 -2.76 6.18 -9.41
CA PHE A 53 -2.22 7.44 -8.90
C PHE A 53 -1.82 7.31 -7.42
N LEU A 54 -2.65 6.67 -6.59
CA LEU A 54 -2.34 6.42 -5.18
C LEU A 54 -1.12 5.52 -5.01
N GLU A 55 -1.03 4.41 -5.75
CA GLU A 55 0.12 3.48 -5.72
C GLU A 55 1.42 4.20 -6.10
N PHE A 56 1.37 5.06 -7.12
CA PHE A 56 2.52 5.87 -7.51
C PHE A 56 2.95 6.85 -6.41
N VAL A 57 2.00 7.59 -5.83
CA VAL A 57 2.29 8.57 -4.75
C VAL A 57 2.87 7.88 -3.52
N VAL A 58 2.27 6.76 -3.09
CA VAL A 58 2.73 5.98 -1.93
C VAL A 58 4.11 5.40 -2.20
N GLY A 59 4.28 4.69 -3.32
CA GLY A 59 5.57 4.07 -3.67
C GLY A 59 6.69 5.11 -3.82
N TYR A 60 6.44 6.24 -4.48
CA TYR A 60 7.42 7.31 -4.61
C TYR A 60 7.81 7.92 -3.25
N THR A 61 6.83 8.13 -2.37
CA THR A 61 7.07 8.69 -1.03
C THR A 61 7.98 7.78 -0.22
N ILE A 62 7.73 6.47 -0.23
CA ILE A 62 8.54 5.51 0.51
C ILE A 62 9.95 5.43 -0.08
N VAL A 63 10.12 5.29 -1.40
CA VAL A 63 11.45 5.24 -2.05
C VAL A 63 12.32 6.45 -1.67
N LYS A 64 11.72 7.65 -1.60
CA LYS A 64 12.42 8.87 -1.22
C LYS A 64 12.73 8.95 0.27
N ARG A 65 11.89 8.33 1.11
CA ARG A 65 11.99 8.38 2.57
C ARG A 65 12.93 7.31 3.14
N SER A 66 12.92 6.09 2.61
CA SER A 66 13.65 4.93 3.17
C SER A 66 15.13 5.19 3.47
N PRO A 67 15.94 5.87 2.62
CA PRO A 67 17.34 6.14 2.94
C PRO A 67 17.53 7.02 4.18
N LYS A 68 16.61 7.99 4.38
CA LYS A 68 16.64 8.90 5.54
C LYS A 68 16.21 8.18 6.81
N ASP A 69 15.27 7.25 6.70
CA ASP A 69 14.80 6.47 7.84
C ASP A 69 15.85 5.46 8.30
N ILE A 70 16.55 4.78 7.38
CA ILE A 70 17.68 3.89 7.72
C ILE A 70 18.73 4.65 8.53
N ALA A 71 19.21 5.79 7.99
CA ALA A 71 20.25 6.58 8.64
C ALA A 71 19.80 7.09 10.03
N ARG A 72 18.52 7.46 10.17
CA ARG A 72 17.94 7.92 11.43
C ARG A 72 17.93 6.81 12.48
N VAL A 73 17.45 5.62 12.13
CA VAL A 73 17.37 4.49 13.07
C VAL A 73 18.77 3.99 13.45
N GLU A 74 19.71 3.99 12.51
CA GLU A 74 21.10 3.63 12.78
C GLU A 74 21.74 4.60 13.79
N ILE A 75 21.48 5.91 13.67
CA ILE A 75 21.90 6.91 14.65
C ILE A 75 21.28 6.64 16.03
N TYR A 76 19.99 6.28 16.11
CA TYR A 76 19.36 5.93 17.38
C TYR A 76 20.00 4.68 18.00
N MET A 77 20.32 3.65 17.21
CA MET A 77 20.98 2.45 17.73
C MET A 77 22.37 2.72 18.32
N GLN A 78 23.14 3.60 17.68
CA GLN A 78 24.54 3.86 18.06
C GLN A 78 24.69 4.94 19.14
N LYS A 79 23.91 6.02 19.06
CA LYS A 79 24.14 7.25 19.85
C LYS A 79 23.07 7.51 20.90
N ASP A 80 21.84 7.08 20.68
CA ASP A 80 20.74 7.31 21.62
C ASP A 80 19.67 6.21 21.57
N PRO A 81 19.89 5.08 22.25
CA PRO A 81 18.94 3.97 22.27
C PRO A 81 17.56 4.35 22.86
N GLN A 82 17.46 5.40 23.67
CA GLN A 82 16.19 5.86 24.22
C GLN A 82 15.28 6.44 23.12
N SER A 83 15.86 7.04 22.08
CA SER A 83 15.11 7.52 20.91
C SER A 83 14.38 6.41 20.15
N ILE A 84 14.84 5.15 20.23
CA ILE A 84 14.10 4.02 19.65
C ILE A 84 12.74 3.84 20.35
N LYS A 85 12.73 3.95 21.68
CA LYS A 85 11.52 3.79 22.50
C LYS A 85 10.57 4.98 22.36
N THR A 86 11.10 6.20 22.28
CA THR A 86 10.28 7.42 22.30
C THR A 86 9.86 7.90 20.92
N LEU A 87 10.58 7.55 19.85
CA LEU A 87 10.31 8.04 18.49
C LEU A 87 9.95 6.92 17.52
N GLU A 88 10.74 5.84 17.44
CA GLU A 88 10.56 4.82 16.41
C GLU A 88 9.42 3.84 16.74
N ILE A 89 9.26 3.42 18.00
CA ILE A 89 8.14 2.56 18.41
C ILE A 89 6.78 3.24 18.21
N PRO A 90 6.53 4.47 18.70
CA PRO A 90 5.24 5.14 18.49
C PRO A 90 4.94 5.38 17.00
N ARG A 91 5.97 5.68 16.21
CA ARG A 91 5.84 5.77 14.75
C ARG A 91 5.38 4.44 14.16
N MET A 92 6.03 3.33 14.49
CA MET A 92 5.68 2.01 13.96
C MET A 92 4.30 1.55 14.42
N GLU A 93 3.89 1.87 15.64
CA GLU A 93 2.54 1.63 16.14
C GLU A 93 1.48 2.37 15.31
N GLN A 94 1.76 3.64 14.94
CA GLN A 94 0.89 4.39 14.03
C GLN A 94 0.83 3.77 12.63
N VAL A 95 1.97 3.32 12.09
CA VAL A 95 2.01 2.64 10.78
C VAL A 95 1.16 1.35 10.80
N LEU A 96 1.30 0.53 11.84
CA LEU A 96 0.51 -0.70 12.01
C LEU A 96 -0.97 -0.40 12.19
N THR A 97 -1.33 0.64 12.94
CA THR A 97 -2.73 1.07 13.09
C THR A 97 -3.33 1.51 11.75
N ASN A 98 -2.56 2.24 10.93
CA ASN A 98 -3.01 2.66 9.61
C ASN A 98 -3.26 1.48 8.68
N PHE A 99 -2.44 0.42 8.73
CA PHE A 99 -2.69 -0.81 7.95
C PHE A 99 -4.04 -1.46 8.30
N ILE A 100 -4.42 -1.45 9.59
CA ILE A 100 -5.74 -1.96 10.01
C ILE A 100 -6.86 -1.14 9.37
N VAL A 101 -6.73 0.19 9.36
CA VAL A 101 -7.72 1.09 8.74
C VAL A 101 -7.80 0.85 7.23
N PHE A 102 -6.67 0.79 6.53
CA PHE A 102 -6.63 0.54 5.09
C PHE A 102 -7.25 -0.81 4.73
N ARG A 103 -6.93 -1.86 5.48
CA ARG A 103 -7.55 -3.19 5.31
C ARG A 103 -9.08 -3.14 5.35
N TYR A 104 -9.67 -2.45 6.33
CA TYR A 104 -11.13 -2.32 6.41
C TYR A 104 -11.71 -1.48 5.26
N VAL A 105 -11.02 -0.42 4.85
CA VAL A 105 -11.42 0.39 3.68
C VAL A 105 -11.41 -0.46 2.42
N GLU A 106 -10.35 -1.22 2.17
CA GLU A 106 -10.20 -2.07 0.99
C GLU A 106 -11.22 -3.19 0.94
N ILE A 107 -11.44 -3.90 2.05
CA ILE A 107 -12.50 -4.93 2.15
C ILE A 107 -13.87 -4.31 1.84
N THR A 108 -14.14 -3.11 2.36
CA THR A 108 -15.38 -2.39 2.06
C THR A 108 -15.48 -2.06 0.56
N LEU A 109 -14.40 -1.60 -0.07
CA LEU A 109 -14.36 -1.31 -1.51
C LEU A 109 -14.54 -2.57 -2.36
N ILE A 110 -13.98 -3.71 -1.95
CA ILE A 110 -14.18 -5.02 -2.60
C ILE A 110 -15.66 -5.39 -2.55
N ILE A 111 -16.29 -5.33 -1.37
CA ILE A 111 -17.72 -5.65 -1.19
C ILE A 111 -18.59 -4.70 -2.03
N LEU A 112 -18.31 -3.40 -2.00
CA LEU A 112 -19.02 -2.42 -2.82
C LEU A 112 -18.84 -2.70 -4.32
N GLY A 113 -17.63 -3.08 -4.75
CA GLY A 113 -17.34 -3.48 -6.11
C GLY A 113 -18.20 -4.66 -6.56
N VAL A 114 -18.28 -5.70 -5.72
CA VAL A 114 -19.14 -6.88 -5.94
C VAL A 114 -20.61 -6.48 -6.01
N ILE A 115 -21.11 -5.67 -5.07
CA ILE A 115 -22.50 -5.20 -5.07
C ILE A 115 -22.83 -4.42 -6.35
N LEU A 116 -21.94 -3.52 -6.78
CA LEU A 116 -22.11 -2.77 -8.03
C LEU A 116 -22.14 -3.67 -9.25
N MET A 117 -21.33 -4.74 -9.28
CA MET A 117 -21.33 -5.70 -10.38
C MET A 117 -22.69 -6.43 -10.51
N TYR A 118 -23.30 -6.83 -9.39
CA TYR A 118 -24.57 -7.57 -9.41
C TYR A 118 -25.81 -6.68 -9.49
N ARG A 119 -25.79 -5.48 -8.90
CA ARG A 119 -26.97 -4.59 -8.90
C ARG A 119 -27.12 -3.84 -10.22
N SER A 120 -26.02 -3.57 -10.91
CA SER A 120 -26.02 -2.80 -12.16
C SER A 120 -25.95 -3.69 -13.41
N MET A 121 -26.63 -4.84 -13.42
CA MET A 121 -26.62 -5.75 -14.59
C MET A 121 -27.09 -5.08 -15.89
N HIS A 122 -28.01 -4.12 -15.79
CA HIS A 122 -28.54 -3.36 -16.93
C HIS A 122 -27.70 -2.11 -17.27
N ASP A 123 -26.86 -1.64 -16.34
CA ASP A 123 -25.97 -0.49 -16.57
C ASP A 123 -24.51 -0.95 -16.67
N SER A 124 -24.04 -1.00 -17.92
CA SER A 124 -22.68 -1.42 -18.24
C SER A 124 -21.62 -0.54 -17.57
N PHE A 125 -21.88 0.75 -17.35
CA PHE A 125 -20.89 1.67 -16.76
C PHE A 125 -20.61 1.32 -15.30
N TRP A 126 -21.65 1.24 -14.46
CA TRP A 126 -21.52 0.94 -13.04
C TRP A 126 -20.99 -0.47 -12.79
N ARG A 127 -21.33 -1.43 -13.66
CA ARG A 127 -20.74 -2.77 -13.63
C ARG A 127 -19.23 -2.72 -13.87
N GLY A 128 -18.78 -1.86 -14.78
CA GLY A 128 -17.37 -1.61 -15.04
C GLY A 128 -16.64 -0.97 -13.85
N VAL A 129 -17.25 0.02 -13.21
CA VAL A 129 -16.75 0.62 -11.96
C VAL A 129 -16.62 -0.44 -10.86
N GLY A 130 -17.64 -1.28 -10.69
CA GLY A 130 -17.62 -2.37 -9.72
C GLY A 130 -16.47 -3.35 -9.92
N LEU A 131 -16.23 -3.76 -11.18
CA LEU A 131 -15.09 -4.61 -11.52
C LEU A 131 -13.75 -3.92 -11.22
N GLY A 132 -13.63 -2.64 -11.58
CA GLY A 132 -12.42 -1.86 -11.33
C GLY A 132 -12.09 -1.78 -9.83
N LEU A 133 -13.10 -1.48 -9.00
CA LEU A 133 -12.96 -1.44 -7.55
C LEU A 133 -12.55 -2.81 -6.98
N PHE A 134 -13.23 -3.87 -7.41
CA PHE A 134 -12.94 -5.22 -6.95
C PHE A 134 -11.49 -5.63 -7.24
N ILE A 135 -11.03 -5.45 -8.48
CA ILE A 135 -9.66 -5.83 -8.88
C ILE A 135 -8.63 -4.98 -8.14
N GLN A 136 -8.76 -3.67 -8.20
CA GLN A 136 -7.76 -2.76 -7.63
C GLN A 136 -7.66 -2.89 -6.11
N ALA A 137 -8.79 -2.88 -5.40
CA ALA A 137 -8.77 -3.04 -3.95
C ALA A 137 -8.22 -4.42 -3.52
N SER A 138 -8.43 -5.48 -4.31
CA SER A 138 -7.87 -6.80 -4.03
C SER A 138 -6.35 -6.84 -4.20
N ILE A 139 -5.81 -6.12 -5.20
CA ILE A 139 -4.36 -6.00 -5.43
C ILE A 139 -3.73 -5.22 -4.27
N VAL A 140 -4.25 -4.03 -3.93
CA VAL A 140 -3.69 -3.19 -2.86
C VAL A 140 -3.75 -3.92 -1.52
N LEU A 141 -4.88 -4.56 -1.19
CA LEU A 141 -5.03 -5.37 0.03
C LEU A 141 -3.99 -6.50 0.13
N SER A 142 -3.65 -7.12 -1.00
CA SER A 142 -2.63 -8.16 -1.03
C SER A 142 -1.25 -7.60 -0.74
N LEU A 143 -0.92 -6.43 -1.28
CA LEU A 143 0.36 -5.75 -1.03
C LEU A 143 0.46 -5.29 0.42
N ASP A 144 -0.59 -4.62 0.92
CA ASP A 144 -0.67 -4.14 2.30
C ASP A 144 -0.55 -5.28 3.32
N PHE A 145 -1.09 -6.46 3.03
CA PHE A 145 -0.88 -7.64 3.88
C PHE A 145 0.59 -8.03 4.03
N PHE A 146 1.38 -7.98 2.95
CA PHE A 146 2.81 -8.25 3.02
C PHE A 146 3.57 -7.14 3.74
N ALA A 147 3.15 -5.88 3.54
CA ALA A 147 3.69 -4.71 4.23
C ALA A 147 3.47 -4.77 5.74
N GLU A 148 2.23 -5.03 6.18
CA GLU A 148 1.82 -5.17 7.58
C GLU A 148 2.64 -6.27 8.26
N ARG A 149 2.77 -7.45 7.63
CA ARG A 149 3.54 -8.56 8.20
C ARG A 149 5.02 -8.21 8.38
N ARG A 150 5.63 -7.49 7.44
CA ARG A 150 7.02 -7.01 7.60
C ARG A 150 7.14 -5.96 8.69
N GLY A 151 6.19 -5.03 8.78
CA GLY A 151 6.11 -4.02 9.84
C GLY A 151 6.04 -4.65 11.23
N LEU A 152 5.22 -5.69 11.40
CA LEU A 152 5.07 -6.42 12.66
C LEU A 152 6.38 -7.10 13.10
N ILE A 153 7.06 -7.78 12.18
CA ILE A 153 8.35 -8.44 12.49
C ILE A 153 9.38 -7.41 12.95
N TYR A 154 9.44 -6.25 12.30
CA TYR A 154 10.32 -5.16 12.70
C TYR A 154 9.93 -4.54 14.05
N PHE A 155 8.63 -4.32 14.28
CA PHE A 155 8.12 -3.78 15.54
C PHE A 155 8.45 -4.67 16.74
N VAL A 156 8.22 -5.98 16.63
CA VAL A 156 8.60 -6.95 17.67
C VAL A 156 10.11 -6.92 17.92
N HIS A 157 10.91 -6.83 16.86
CA HIS A 157 12.36 -6.71 17.01
C HIS A 157 12.78 -5.45 17.78
N LEU A 158 12.13 -4.31 17.54
CA LEU A 158 12.41 -3.07 18.29
C LEU A 158 12.06 -3.21 19.78
N GLN A 159 10.97 -3.92 20.11
CA GLN A 159 10.58 -4.19 21.50
C GLN A 159 11.61 -5.09 22.20
N GLU A 160 12.02 -6.19 21.56
CA GLU A 160 13.04 -7.09 22.10
C GLU A 160 14.40 -6.39 22.35
N LEU A 161 14.76 -5.42 21.50
CA LEU A 161 15.99 -4.64 21.68
C LEU A 161 15.96 -3.74 22.92
N ILE A 162 14.78 -3.29 23.33
CA ILE A 162 14.58 -2.48 24.54
C ILE A 162 14.51 -3.39 25.76
N ASP A 163 13.79 -4.50 25.69
CA ASP A 163 13.63 -5.41 26.84
C ASP A 163 14.93 -6.14 27.23
N LYS A 164 15.88 -6.27 26.28
CA LYS A 164 17.22 -6.84 26.54
C LYS A 164 18.26 -5.82 27.04
N LYS A 165 17.93 -4.52 27.08
CA LYS A 165 18.83 -3.44 27.54
C LYS A 165 18.39 -2.90 28.89
#